data_AF-A0A3V0PE56-F1
#
_entry.id   AF-A0A3V0PE56-F1
#
_cell.length_a   1.000
_cell.length_b   1.000
_cell.length_c   1.000
_cell.angle_alpha   90.00
_cell.angle_beta   90.00
_cell.angle_gamma   90.00
#
_symmetry.space_group_name_H-M   'P 1'
#
loop_
_entity.id
_entity.type
_entity.pdbx_description
1 polymer ?
#
loop_
_entity_poly.entity_id
_entity_poly.type
_entity_poly.pdbx_seq_one_letter_code
_entity_poly.pdbx_strand_id
1 'polypeptide(L)'
;MKYYIDGENNVYAYEDDVDESFIQPGLTEISEEEAMSIANPPPTHEELIQLAENKRQQLLSHADAIMLDWRTELMLGEISDANRAKLSAWLDYKNEVKAVDVTTDPEHINWPVQPEA
;
A
#
# COMPACT_ATOMS: atom_id res chain seq x y z
N MET A 1 16.14 -5.71 -24.59
CA MET A 1 14.81 -6.02 -25.13
C MET A 1 14.32 -4.81 -25.91
N LYS A 2 13.73 -5.01 -27.09
CA LYS A 2 13.04 -3.97 -27.85
C LYS A 2 11.55 -4.05 -27.58
N TYR A 3 10.94 -2.89 -27.31
CA TYR A 3 9.52 -2.81 -26.99
C TYR A 3 8.76 -2.12 -28.10
N TYR A 4 7.56 -2.61 -28.35
CA TYR A 4 6.70 -2.12 -29.41
C TYR A 4 5.25 -2.05 -28.94
N ILE A 5 4.46 -1.20 -29.58
CA ILE A 5 3.03 -1.03 -29.32
C ILE A 5 2.21 -1.12 -30.61
N ASP A 6 1.02 -1.70 -30.53
CA ASP A 6 0.04 -1.68 -31.62
C ASP A 6 -0.98 -0.52 -31.49
N GLY A 7 -1.91 -0.42 -32.45
CA GLY A 7 -2.97 0.58 -32.44
C GLY A 7 -4.04 0.39 -31.36
N GLU A 8 -4.01 -0.73 -30.63
CA GLU A 8 -4.91 -1.06 -29.51
C GLU A 8 -4.20 -0.91 -28.15
N ASN A 9 -2.99 -0.33 -28.14
CA ASN A 9 -2.17 -0.09 -26.96
C ASN A 9 -1.62 -1.37 -26.28
N ASN A 10 -1.57 -2.50 -27.01
CA ASN A 10 -0.92 -3.72 -26.52
C ASN A 10 0.59 -3.62 -26.69
N VAL A 11 1.34 -4.02 -25.65
CA VAL A 11 2.80 -3.96 -25.62
C VAL A 11 3.39 -5.32 -26.02
N TYR A 12 4.35 -5.31 -26.94
CA TYR A 12 5.10 -6.47 -27.40
C TYR A 12 6.58 -6.28 -27.06
N ALA A 13 7.22 -7.33 -26.56
CA ALA A 13 8.64 -7.32 -26.25
C ALA A 13 9.34 -8.37 -27.11
N TYR A 14 10.40 -7.95 -27.79
CA TYR A 14 11.26 -8.80 -28.61
C TYR A 14 12.69 -8.74 -28.09
N GLU A 15 13.44 -9.82 -28.33
CA GLU A 15 14.89 -9.83 -28.08
C GLU A 15 15.59 -8.76 -28.93
N ASP A 16 16.71 -8.23 -28.44
CA ASP A 16 17.42 -7.13 -29.12
C ASP A 16 17.97 -7.53 -30.50
N ASP A 17 18.26 -8.83 -30.67
CA ASP A 17 18.80 -9.46 -31.86
C ASP A 17 17.73 -10.13 -32.74
N VAL A 18 16.44 -9.86 -32.49
CA VAL A 18 15.35 -10.37 -33.32
C VAL A 18 15.52 -9.93 -34.78
N ASP A 19 15.31 -10.85 -35.72
CA ASP A 19 15.23 -10.51 -37.13
C ASP A 19 13.90 -9.78 -37.41
N GLU A 20 13.98 -8.64 -38.11
CA GLU A 20 12.84 -7.75 -38.38
C GLU A 20 11.66 -8.47 -39.07
N SER A 21 11.90 -9.56 -39.78
CA SER A 21 10.85 -10.36 -40.41
C SER A 21 9.92 -11.08 -39.42
N PHE A 22 10.37 -11.26 -38.16
CA PHE A 22 9.54 -11.81 -37.08
C PHE A 22 8.78 -10.72 -36.29
N ILE A 23 9.09 -9.45 -36.51
CA ILE A 23 8.36 -8.33 -35.89
C ILE A 23 7.06 -8.12 -36.65
N GLN A 24 5.94 -8.05 -35.94
CA GLN A 24 4.64 -7.84 -36.57
C GLN A 24 4.61 -6.49 -37.28
N PRO A 25 4.10 -6.41 -38.54
CA PRO A 25 4.01 -5.15 -39.25
C PRO A 25 2.96 -4.23 -38.60
N GLY A 26 3.21 -2.93 -38.63
CA GLY A 26 2.29 -1.92 -38.07
C GLY A 26 2.49 -1.62 -36.58
N LEU A 27 3.52 -2.21 -35.96
CA LEU A 27 3.95 -1.87 -34.61
C LEU A 27 4.81 -0.60 -34.60
N THR A 28 4.72 0.18 -33.51
CA THR A 28 5.57 1.36 -33.25
C THR A 28 6.54 1.03 -32.13
N GLU A 29 7.84 1.26 -32.33
CA GLU A 29 8.84 1.07 -31.28
C GLU A 29 8.65 2.11 -30.16
N ILE A 30 8.73 1.65 -28.92
CA ILE A 30 8.61 2.48 -27.71
C ILE A 30 9.77 2.17 -26.76
N SER A 31 10.03 3.07 -25.83
CA SER A 31 11.01 2.82 -24.77
C SER A 31 10.52 1.76 -23.78
N GLU A 32 11.46 1.14 -23.05
CA GLU A 32 11.14 0.26 -21.92
C GLU A 32 10.30 0.97 -20.86
N GLU A 33 10.57 2.27 -20.62
CA GLU A 33 9.81 3.09 -19.66
C GLU A 33 8.34 3.23 -20.09
N GLU A 34 8.10 3.55 -21.37
CA GLU A 34 6.74 3.63 -21.92
C GLU A 34 6.04 2.27 -21.88
N ALA A 35 6.74 1.20 -22.24
CA ALA A 35 6.23 -0.16 -22.21
C ALA A 35 5.80 -0.56 -20.79
N MET A 36 6.62 -0.25 -19.79
CA MET A 36 6.35 -0.50 -18.39
C MET A 36 5.19 0.35 -17.87
N SER A 37 5.10 1.64 -18.24
CA SER A 37 4.00 2.51 -17.83
C SER A 37 2.66 2.08 -18.44
N ILE A 38 2.66 1.46 -19.63
CA ILE A 38 1.44 0.95 -20.26
C ILE A 38 1.03 -0.39 -19.62
N ALA A 39 2.00 -1.28 -19.42
CA ALA A 39 1.75 -2.61 -18.84
C ALA A 39 1.37 -2.54 -17.35
N ASN A 40 1.90 -1.56 -16.63
CA ASN A 40 1.65 -1.34 -15.20
C ASN A 40 1.51 0.17 -14.95
N PRO A 41 0.33 0.76 -15.25
CA PRO A 41 0.12 2.17 -15.02
C PRO A 41 0.29 2.50 -13.54
N PRO A 42 0.85 3.68 -13.21
CA PRO A 42 0.92 4.12 -11.82
C PRO A 42 -0.52 4.17 -11.25
N PRO A 43 -0.70 3.82 -9.97
CA PRO A 43 -2.00 3.90 -9.33
C PRO A 43 -2.58 5.31 -9.43
N THR A 44 -3.88 5.40 -9.67
CA THR A 44 -4.62 6.66 -9.62
C THR A 44 -4.64 7.20 -8.18
N HIS A 45 -4.89 8.50 -8.04
CA HIS A 45 -5.04 9.12 -6.72
C HIS A 45 -6.11 8.43 -5.86
N GLU A 46 -7.24 8.02 -6.45
CA GLU A 46 -8.28 7.27 -5.74
C GLU A 46 -7.79 5.89 -5.27
N GLU A 47 -7.05 5.16 -6.10
CA GLU A 47 -6.44 3.88 -5.71
C GLU A 47 -5.41 4.06 -4.60
N LEU A 48 -4.62 5.13 -4.63
CA LEU A 48 -3.68 5.47 -3.56
C LEU A 48 -4.41 5.76 -2.24
N ILE A 49 -5.55 6.47 -2.27
CA ILE A 49 -6.40 6.66 -1.08
C ILE A 49 -6.90 5.30 -0.56
N GLN A 50 -7.36 4.40 -1.43
CA GLN A 50 -7.83 3.08 -1.01
C GLN A 50 -6.69 2.24 -0.40
N LEU A 51 -5.49 2.28 -0.97
CA LEU A 51 -4.31 1.61 -0.42
C LEU A 51 -3.96 2.17 0.98
N ALA A 52 -4.00 3.48 1.14
CA ALA A 52 -3.78 4.16 2.40
C ALA A 52 -4.85 3.79 3.46
N GLU A 53 -6.12 3.74 3.08
CA GLU A 53 -7.21 3.30 3.97
C GLU A 53 -7.05 1.84 4.40
N ASN A 54 -6.70 0.95 3.46
CA ASN A 54 -6.40 -0.44 3.77
C ASN A 54 -5.27 -0.56 4.79
N LYS A 55 -4.21 0.24 4.64
CA LYS A 55 -3.12 0.31 5.61
C LYS A 55 -3.60 0.81 6.98
N ARG A 56 -4.45 1.86 7.02
CA ARG A 56 -5.07 2.34 8.26
C ARG A 56 -5.81 1.22 8.97
N GLN A 57 -6.66 0.48 8.25
CA GLN A 57 -7.42 -0.62 8.82
C GLN A 57 -6.51 -1.73 9.35
N GLN A 58 -5.45 -2.09 8.63
CA GLN A 58 -4.46 -3.07 9.09
C GLN A 58 -3.80 -2.64 10.42
N LEU A 59 -3.40 -1.37 10.54
CA LEU A 59 -2.79 -0.84 11.77
C LEU A 59 -3.78 -0.86 12.95
N LEU A 60 -5.05 -0.51 12.72
CA LEU A 60 -6.09 -0.55 13.73
C LEU A 60 -6.40 -1.98 14.19
N SER A 61 -6.51 -2.92 13.26
CA SER A 61 -6.72 -4.34 13.57
C SER A 61 -5.54 -4.94 14.33
N HIS A 62 -4.30 -4.58 13.97
CA HIS A 62 -3.12 -5.01 14.70
C HIS A 62 -3.13 -4.51 16.15
N ALA A 63 -3.41 -3.22 16.36
CA ALA A 63 -3.54 -2.64 17.69
C ALA A 63 -4.65 -3.31 18.52
N ASP A 64 -5.79 -3.64 17.89
CA ASP A 64 -6.87 -4.37 18.56
C ASP A 64 -6.47 -5.78 18.99
N ALA A 65 -5.66 -6.48 18.19
CA ALA A 65 -5.13 -7.80 18.55
C ALA A 65 -4.16 -7.72 19.74
N ILE A 66 -3.24 -6.74 19.75
CA ILE A 66 -2.28 -6.55 20.84
C ILE A 66 -2.99 -6.24 22.17
N MET A 67 -4.01 -5.39 22.14
CA MET A 67 -4.73 -4.98 23.33
C MET A 67 -5.73 -6.02 23.88
N LEU A 68 -5.94 -7.15 23.18
CA LEU A 68 -7.04 -8.07 23.47
C LEU A 68 -6.98 -8.61 24.92
N ASP A 69 -5.79 -9.04 25.35
CA ASP A 69 -5.59 -9.60 26.68
C ASP A 69 -5.81 -8.54 27.77
N TRP A 70 -5.23 -7.35 27.63
CA TRP A 70 -5.42 -6.26 28.61
C TRP A 70 -6.86 -5.77 28.68
N ARG A 71 -7.60 -5.75 27.57
CA ARG A 71 -9.04 -5.45 27.60
C ARG A 71 -9.81 -6.51 28.38
N THR A 72 -9.43 -7.77 28.24
CA THR A 72 -10.02 -8.89 28.98
C THR A 72 -9.70 -8.77 30.48
N GLU A 73 -8.44 -8.53 30.84
CA GLU A 73 -8.03 -8.26 32.22
C GLU A 73 -8.77 -7.05 32.82
N LEU A 74 -8.95 -5.97 32.05
CA LEU A 74 -9.68 -4.78 32.50
C LEU A 74 -11.15 -5.12 32.79
N MET A 75 -11.80 -5.92 31.93
CA MET A 75 -13.19 -6.36 32.11
C MET A 75 -13.37 -7.27 33.33
N LEU A 76 -12.37 -8.10 33.64
CA LEU A 76 -12.35 -8.96 34.83
C LEU A 76 -12.00 -8.18 36.11
N GLY A 77 -11.48 -6.96 35.98
CA GLY A 77 -10.98 -6.16 37.10
C GLY A 77 -9.60 -6.60 37.61
N GLU A 78 -8.87 -7.38 36.82
CA GLU A 78 -7.60 -8.02 37.17
C GLU A 78 -6.37 -7.31 36.55
N ILE A 79 -6.59 -6.28 35.73
CA ILE A 79 -5.52 -5.59 35.01
C ILE A 79 -4.51 -4.94 35.96
N SER A 80 -3.22 -5.19 35.68
CA SER A 80 -2.10 -4.54 36.37
C SER A 80 -1.94 -3.08 35.96
N ASP A 81 -1.29 -2.26 36.80
CA ASP A 81 -1.00 -0.85 36.44
C ASP A 81 -0.11 -0.75 35.19
N ALA A 82 0.79 -1.71 34.99
CA ALA A 82 1.63 -1.78 33.79
C ALA A 82 0.81 -2.04 32.53
N ASN A 83 -0.08 -3.04 32.57
CA ASN A 83 -0.95 -3.37 31.43
C ASN A 83 -1.97 -2.25 31.16
N ARG A 84 -2.43 -1.55 32.21
CA ARG A 84 -3.28 -0.36 32.08
C ARG A 84 -2.57 0.77 31.34
N ALA A 85 -1.30 1.02 31.66
CA ALA A 85 -0.49 2.03 30.97
C ALA A 85 -0.29 1.69 29.48
N LYS A 86 0.02 0.42 29.19
CA LYS A 86 0.13 -0.08 27.80
C LYS A 86 -1.19 0.05 27.04
N LEU A 87 -2.30 -0.35 27.65
CA LEU A 87 -3.64 -0.22 27.07
C LEU A 87 -3.97 1.25 26.74
N SER A 88 -3.63 2.20 27.63
CA SER A 88 -3.81 3.63 27.36
C SER A 88 -2.98 4.09 26.16
N ALA A 89 -1.69 3.76 26.12
CA ALA A 89 -0.80 4.15 25.03
C ALA A 89 -1.27 3.61 23.67
N TRP A 90 -1.74 2.37 23.61
CA TRP A 90 -2.29 1.78 22.39
C TRP A 90 -3.64 2.38 21.97
N LEU A 91 -4.46 2.87 22.91
CA LEU A 91 -5.67 3.62 22.59
C LEU A 91 -5.33 5.00 21.98
N ASP A 92 -4.33 5.69 22.53
CA ASP A 92 -3.85 6.97 21.99
C ASP A 92 -3.30 6.77 20.56
N TYR A 93 -2.44 5.77 20.35
CA TYR A 93 -1.97 5.37 19.03
C TYR A 93 -3.11 5.14 18.03
N LYS A 94 -4.17 4.40 18.43
CA LYS A 94 -5.33 4.20 17.54
C LYS A 94 -6.05 5.50 17.19
N ASN A 95 -6.13 6.45 18.11
CA ASN A 95 -6.74 7.75 17.85
C ASN A 95 -5.89 8.57 16.88
N GLU A 96 -4.56 8.55 17.04
CA GLU A 96 -3.63 9.18 16.11
C GLU A 96 -3.76 8.56 14.70
N VAL A 97 -3.77 7.22 14.58
CA VAL A 97 -3.93 6.52 13.29
C VAL A 97 -5.23 6.89 12.58
N LYS A 98 -6.32 7.07 13.33
CA LYS A 98 -7.62 7.50 12.78
C LYS A 98 -7.61 8.96 12.33
N ALA A 99 -6.78 9.80 12.95
CA ALA A 99 -6.69 11.23 12.68
C ALA A 99 -5.75 11.59 11.52
N VAL A 100 -4.84 10.67 11.13
CA VAL A 100 -4.00 10.80 9.93
C VAL A 100 -4.89 11.10 8.74
N ASP A 101 -4.57 12.10 7.92
CA ASP A 101 -5.24 12.30 6.63
C ASP A 101 -4.63 11.37 5.57
N VAL A 102 -5.49 10.67 4.83
CA VAL A 102 -5.12 9.74 3.75
C VAL A 102 -5.55 10.25 2.39
N THR A 103 -6.15 11.44 2.31
CA THR A 103 -6.79 11.94 1.10
C THR A 103 -5.96 13.01 0.39
N THR A 104 -5.31 13.91 1.12
CA THR A 104 -4.59 15.04 0.50
C THR A 104 -3.28 14.61 -0.17
N ASP A 105 -2.51 13.72 0.45
CA ASP A 105 -1.23 13.20 -0.06
C ASP A 105 -1.10 11.71 0.31
N PRO A 106 -1.83 10.82 -0.39
CA PRO A 106 -1.86 9.39 -0.07
C PRO A 106 -0.53 8.67 -0.32
N GLU A 107 0.40 9.28 -1.06
CA GLU A 107 1.71 8.70 -1.36
C GLU A 107 2.71 8.89 -0.21
N HIS A 108 2.57 9.95 0.58
CA HIS A 108 3.55 10.35 1.62
C HIS A 108 2.94 10.38 3.03
N ILE A 109 2.27 9.29 3.42
CA ILE A 109 1.63 9.20 4.73
C ILE A 109 2.63 8.83 5.82
N ASN A 110 2.72 9.69 6.83
CA ASN A 110 3.48 9.43 8.05
C ASN A 110 2.57 8.77 9.09
N TRP A 111 2.68 7.45 9.21
CA TRP A 111 1.94 6.71 10.23
C TRP A 111 2.53 6.93 11.63
N PRO A 112 1.69 7.01 12.68
CA PRO A 112 2.16 7.08 14.06
C PRO A 112 3.07 5.91 14.42
N VAL A 113 3.97 6.14 15.37
CA VAL A 113 4.89 5.10 15.86
C VAL A 113 4.13 4.21 16.84
N GLN A 114 4.27 2.89 16.67
CA GLN A 114 3.63 1.93 17.57
C GLN A 114 4.26 2.01 18.97
N PRO A 115 3.45 2.01 20.04
CA PRO A 115 3.95 1.98 21.40
C PRO A 115 4.48 0.57 21.75
N GLU A 116 5.23 0.47 22.86
CA GLU A 116 5.75 -0.80 23.34
C GLU A 116 4.60 -1.71 23.83
N ALA A 117 4.64 -2.98 23.41
CA ALA A 117 3.70 -4.02 23.83
C ALA A 117 4.09 -4.66 25.16
#